data_AF-A0ABD5TJJ1-F1
#
_entry.id   AF-A0ABD5TJJ1-F1
#
_cell.length_a   1.000
_cell.length_b   1.000
_cell.length_c   1.000
_cell.angle_alpha   90.00
_cell.angle_beta   90.00
_cell.angle_gamma   90.00
#
_symmetry.space_group_name_H-M   'P 1'
#
loop_
_entity.id
_entity.type
_entity.pdbx_description
1 polymer ?
#
loop_
_entity_poly.entity_id
_entity_poly.type
_entity_poly.pdbx_seq_one_letter_code
_entity_poly.pdbx_strand_id
1 'polypeptide(L)' 'MRQDPYQTGTMRVFECRECSVRVEAAHSPGSCPECGGDLQDISVPRE' A
#
# COMPACT_ATOMS: atom_id res chain seq x y z
N MET A 1 4.30 -29.16 5.62
CA MET A 1 3.67 -27.95 5.07
C MET A 1 4.66 -26.80 5.13
N ARG A 2 5.34 -26.48 4.02
CA ARG A 2 6.10 -25.23 3.88
C ARG A 2 5.08 -24.20 3.39
N GLN A 3 4.69 -23.27 4.25
CA GLN A 3 4.04 -22.05 3.76
C GLN A 3 5.13 -21.24 3.09
N ASP A 4 5.14 -21.25 1.77
CA ASP A 4 5.94 -20.33 0.97
C ASP A 4 5.64 -18.90 1.44
N PRO A 5 6.61 -18.15 1.99
CA PRO A 5 6.38 -16.80 2.51
C PRO A 5 6.11 -15.77 1.40
N TYR A 6 6.06 -16.21 0.14
CA TYR A 6 5.97 -15.37 -1.05
C TYR A 6 4.66 -15.56 -1.86
N GLN A 7 3.72 -16.39 -1.37
CA GLN A 7 2.50 -16.76 -2.12
C GLN A 7 1.19 -16.10 -1.64
N THR A 8 1.18 -15.21 -0.65
CA THR A 8 -0.04 -14.46 -0.29
C THR A 8 0.06 -13.05 -0.82
N GLY A 9 -0.91 -12.65 -1.65
CA GLY A 9 -0.90 -11.48 -2.53
C GLY A 9 -0.13 -10.26 -2.03
N THR A 10 0.65 -9.66 -2.93
CA THR A 10 1.50 -8.49 -2.73
C THR A 10 0.71 -7.32 -2.13
N MET A 11 0.53 -7.34 -0.82
CA MET A 11 0.00 -6.22 -0.05
C MET A 11 0.96 -5.07 -0.30
N ARG A 12 0.46 -4.01 -0.92
CA ARG A 12 1.20 -2.79 -1.16
C ARG A 12 0.83 -1.79 -0.08
N VAL A 13 1.84 -1.15 0.48
CA VAL A 13 1.67 -0.03 1.40
C VAL A 13 1.57 1.25 0.59
N PHE A 14 0.44 1.94 0.70
CA PHE A 14 0.22 3.25 0.11
C PHE A 14 0.23 4.32 1.20
N GLU A 15 0.94 5.42 0.98
CA GLU A 15 0.98 6.56 1.91
C GLU A 15 0.31 7.78 1.28
N CYS A 16 -0.56 8.45 2.04
CA CYS A 16 -1.22 9.65 1.56
C CYS A 16 -0.27 10.84 1.66
N ARG A 17 -0.13 11.60 0.58
CA ARG A 17 0.77 12.77 0.55
C ARG A 17 0.23 13.97 1.32
N GLU A 18 -1.05 13.98 1.67
CA GLU A 18 -1.68 15.10 2.39
C GLU A 18 -1.77 14.87 3.89
N CYS A 19 -2.28 13.71 4.32
CA CYS A 19 -2.46 13.40 5.73
C CYS A 19 -1.44 12.40 6.29
N SER A 20 -0.53 11.88 5.45
CA SER A 20 0.48 10.89 5.84
C SER A 20 -0.10 9.57 6.40
N VAL A 21 -1.38 9.28 6.13
CA VAL A 21 -1.96 7.98 6.51
C VAL A 21 -1.41 6.87 5.63
N ARG A 22 -1.20 5.70 6.23
CA ARG A 22 -0.73 4.50 5.53
C ARG A 22 -1.87 3.50 5.38
N VAL A 23 -2.07 3.03 4.17
CA VAL A 23 -3.12 2.08 3.80
C VAL A 23 -2.47 0.87 3.16
N GLU A 24 -2.72 -0.30 3.71
CA GLU A 24 -2.27 -1.57 3.14
C GLU A 24 -3.37 -2.12 2.24
N ALA A 25 -3.07 -2.23 0.94
CA ALA A 25 -4.03 -2.74 -0.04
C ALA A 25 -3.32 -3.59 -1.09
N ALA A 26 -3.96 -4.65 -1.57
CA ALA A 26 -3.41 -5.48 -2.64
C ALA A 26 -3.31 -4.72 -3.98
N HIS A 27 -4.16 -3.71 -4.18
CA HIS A 27 -4.22 -2.87 -5.38
C HIS A 27 -4.34 -1.39 -4.96
N SER A 28 -3.89 -0.47 -5.83
CA SER A 28 -3.97 0.97 -5.56
C SER A 28 -5.41 1.41 -5.34
N PRO A 29 -5.77 1.89 -4.14
CA PRO A 29 -7.14 2.31 -3.82
C PRO A 29 -7.53 3.65 -4.47
N GLY A 30 -6.61 4.29 -5.21
CA GLY A 30 -6.84 5.53 -5.98
C GLY A 30 -6.81 6.79 -5.12
N SER A 31 -7.54 6.81 -4.01
CA SER A 31 -7.66 7.99 -3.13
C SER A 31 -7.67 7.62 -1.65
N CYS A 32 -7.20 8.54 -0.81
CA CYS A 32 -7.14 8.37 0.63
C CYS A 32 -8.56 8.30 1.24
N PRO A 33 -8.90 7.28 2.04
CA PRO A 33 -10.21 7.19 2.67
C PRO A 33 -10.43 8.22 3.79
N GLU A 34 -9.36 8.79 4.35
CA GLU A 34 -9.43 9.76 5.45
C GLU A 34 -9.68 11.19 4.95
N CYS A 35 -8.94 11.61 3.92
CA CYS A 35 -8.97 13.00 3.44
C CYS A 35 -9.33 13.15 1.95
N GLY A 36 -9.44 12.06 1.19
CA GLY A 36 -9.65 12.09 -0.26
C GLY A 36 -8.40 12.42 -1.09
N GLY A 37 -7.25 12.65 -0.46
CA GLY A 37 -6.01 13.02 -1.13
C GLY A 37 -5.34 11.87 -1.90
N ASP A 38 -4.29 12.20 -2.64
CA ASP A 38 -3.52 11.24 -3.45
C ASP A 38 -2.71 10.27 -2.57
N LEU A 39 -2.82 8.98 -2.90
CA LEU A 39 -2.08 7.88 -2.28
C LEU A 39 -0.93 7.44 -3.17
N GLN A 40 0.29 7.40 -2.63
CA GLN A 40 1.49 6.96 -3.32
C GLN A 40 1.92 5.59 -2.82
N ASP A 41 2.24 4.68 -3.73
CA ASP A 41 2.80 3.38 -3.39
C ASP A 41 4.21 3.53 -2.81
N ILE A 42 4.37 3.22 -1.54
CA ILE A 42 5.65 3.17 -0.82
C ILE A 42 6.09 1.73 -0.54
N SER A 43 5.38 0.74 -1.09
CA SER A 43 5.65 -0.68 -0.87
C SER A 43 6.93 -1.17 -1.54
N VAL A 44 7.36 -0.49 -2.60
CA VAL A 44 8.56 -0.85 -3.36
C VAL A 44 9.72 0.05 -2.94
N PRO A 45 10.74 -0.47 -2.22
CA PRO A 45 11.96 0.30 -2.00
C PRO A 45 12.63 0.55 -3.35
N ARG A 46 12.88 1.81 -3.69
CA ARG A 46 13.79 2.14 -4.80
C ARG A 46 15.21 1.95 -4.28
N GLU A 47 15.89 0.95 -4.83
CA GLU A 47 17.34 0.71 -4.70
C GLU A 47 18.19 1.72 -5.49
#